data_AF-A0A370THL7-F1
#
_entry.id   AF-A0A370THL7-F1
#
_cell.length_a   1.000
_cell.length_b   1.000
_cell.length_c   1.000
_cell.angle_alpha   90.00
_cell.angle_beta   90.00
_cell.angle_gamma   90.00
#
_symmetry.space_group_name_H-M   'P 1'
#
loop_
_entity.id
_entity.type
_entity.pdbx_description
1 polymer ?
#
loop_
_entity_poly.entity_id
_entity_poly.type
_entity_poly.pdbx_seq_one_letter_code
_entity_poly.pdbx_strand_id
1 'polypeptide(L)'
;MANIPRTTVGWLCADAGQMVMEVAAAVLDGEGQREKDLQTSPAPVLPAFSFLFFKGADRALCSLQIPTVVVADGTWTTLASQNVASYAFELIRLMTDASAMEIPLLYHTENIVPPRPDPQLPPFPLHHFPTYGNTVLLGIPTENEHKTALLHDFLAERAPDGVKVHVVTVPVASGVGEQPYNEAGVAGAYNRISNALNHLHGAEFVETFKEKLIGTVIVASIESYIQTEDIERPADFGIVVVHNATTQQTRACCSKGTTLPPEYVRRAQHFGSDGDPNHGNVTVGQILAARVPGLDKADWQAVLGGRSRYELLGEATRRLTIPW
;
A
#
# COMPACT_ATOMS: atom_id res chain seq x y z
N MET A 1 28.72 23.51 26.31
CA MET A 1 28.13 22.31 26.97
C MET A 1 26.80 22.03 26.28
N ALA A 2 26.66 20.88 25.65
CA ALA A 2 25.47 20.52 24.88
C ALA A 2 24.32 20.15 25.84
N ASN A 3 23.15 20.76 25.67
CA ASN A 3 21.93 20.37 26.36
C ASN A 3 21.44 19.06 25.77
N ILE A 4 21.49 17.99 26.57
CA ILE A 4 20.86 16.71 26.25
C ILE A 4 19.38 16.84 26.66
N PRO A 5 18.42 16.63 25.75
CA PRO A 5 17.01 16.67 26.11
C PRO A 5 16.68 15.53 27.08
N ARG A 6 15.98 15.87 28.17
CA ARG A 6 15.52 14.90 29.16
C ARG A 6 14.30 14.16 28.62
N THR A 7 14.45 12.86 28.40
CA THR A 7 13.33 11.95 28.17
C THR A 7 12.67 11.64 29.50
N THR A 8 11.41 12.01 29.69
CA THR A 8 10.63 11.58 30.87
C THR A 8 9.97 10.24 30.53
N VAL A 9 10.51 9.14 31.05
CA VAL A 9 9.89 7.82 30.98
C VAL A 9 9.17 7.59 32.32
N GLY A 10 7.84 7.63 32.30
CA GLY A 10 7.03 7.23 33.45
C GLY A 10 7.00 5.70 33.57
N TRP A 11 7.30 5.18 34.75
CA TRP A 11 7.10 3.76 35.08
C TRP A 11 5.97 3.65 36.09
N LEU A 12 4.95 2.85 35.79
CA LEU A 12 3.98 2.40 36.78
C LEU A 12 4.14 0.88 36.94
N CYS A 13 4.54 0.43 38.13
CA CYS A 13 4.42 -0.96 38.53
C CYS A 13 2.97 -1.24 38.89
N ALA A 14 2.34 -2.21 38.24
CA ALA A 14 1.07 -2.78 38.68
C ALA A 14 1.32 -4.18 39.25
N ASP A 15 0.90 -4.39 40.50
CA ASP A 15 0.82 -5.71 41.11
C ASP A 15 -0.27 -6.56 40.44
N ALA A 16 -0.07 -7.88 40.48
CA ALA A 16 -0.87 -8.88 39.79
C ALA A 16 -2.38 -8.74 40.09
N GLY A 17 -3.17 -8.37 39.09
CA GLY A 17 -4.63 -8.53 39.13
C GLY A 17 -5.48 -7.54 38.34
N GLN A 18 -4.93 -6.38 37.96
CA GLN A 18 -5.66 -5.41 37.11
C GLN A 18 -4.73 -4.83 36.04
N MET A 19 -5.07 -5.07 34.76
CA MET A 19 -4.51 -4.29 33.66
C MET A 19 -5.13 -2.90 33.69
N VAL A 20 -4.42 -1.94 34.26
CA VAL A 20 -4.67 -0.51 34.02
C VAL A 20 -3.63 -0.08 32.98
N MET A 21 -4.07 0.28 31.77
CA MET A 21 -3.20 0.90 30.77
C MET A 21 -3.42 2.41 30.77
N GLU A 22 -2.38 3.15 31.17
CA GLU A 22 -2.24 4.56 30.80
C GLU A 22 -1.51 4.67 29.47
N VAL A 23 -2.11 5.39 28.53
CA VAL A 23 -1.50 5.73 27.25
C VAL A 23 -0.64 6.98 27.46
N ALA A 24 0.67 6.81 27.57
CA ALA A 24 1.60 7.94 27.61
C ALA A 24 1.98 8.35 26.18
N ALA A 25 1.54 9.53 25.75
CA ALA A 25 2.02 10.19 24.54
C ALA A 25 3.27 11.01 24.89
N ALA A 26 4.41 10.73 24.25
CA ALA A 26 5.57 11.61 24.33
C ALA A 26 5.51 12.65 23.21
N VAL A 27 5.31 13.92 23.57
CA VAL A 27 5.54 15.05 22.68
C VAL A 27 7.00 15.48 22.86
N LEU A 28 7.79 15.46 21.77
CA LEU A 28 9.12 16.06 21.77
C LEU A 28 8.95 17.57 21.57
N ASP A 29 8.76 18.32 22.66
CA ASP A 29 8.73 19.78 22.60
C ASP A 29 10.15 20.33 22.35
N GLY A 30 10.34 20.88 21.16
CA GLY A 30 11.47 21.73 20.81
C GLY A 30 11.05 23.19 20.77
N GLU A 31 10.62 23.78 21.89
CA GLU A 31 10.44 25.23 21.97
C GLU A 31 11.79 25.93 22.19
N GLY A 32 12.34 26.48 21.10
CA GLY A 32 13.45 27.42 21.12
C GLY A 32 13.13 28.60 20.20
N GLN A 33 12.89 29.76 20.79
CA GLN A 33 12.67 31.08 20.17
C GLN A 33 13.32 31.26 18.78
N ARG A 34 12.51 31.47 17.74
CA ARG A 34 12.88 32.30 16.56
C ARG A 34 11.66 33.02 15.99
N GLU A 35 11.50 34.25 16.43
CA GLU A 35 10.83 35.29 15.65
C GLU A 35 11.82 35.77 14.56
N LYS A 36 11.32 35.95 13.33
CA LYS A 36 11.99 36.49 12.13
C LYS A 36 12.99 35.56 11.42
N ASP A 37 12.50 34.85 10.40
CA ASP A 37 12.97 34.91 9.00
C ASP A 37 12.33 33.76 8.22
N LEU A 38 11.32 34.09 7.40
CA LEU A 38 10.59 33.14 6.56
C LEU A 38 11.08 33.28 5.11
N GLN A 39 12.15 32.55 4.77
CA GLN A 39 12.46 32.18 3.39
C GLN A 39 13.30 30.90 3.37
N THR A 40 12.76 29.88 2.70
CA THR A 40 13.38 28.62 2.24
C THR A 40 13.99 27.70 3.30
N SER A 41 13.23 26.71 3.77
CA SER A 41 13.74 25.51 4.49
C SER A 41 12.77 24.34 4.29
N PRO A 42 13.24 23.06 4.27
CA PRO A 42 12.42 21.91 3.88
C PRO A 42 11.36 21.57 4.94
N ALA A 43 10.34 20.81 4.53
CA ALA A 43 9.24 20.38 5.38
C ALA A 43 9.74 19.79 6.72
N PRO A 44 9.10 20.12 7.86
CA PRO A 44 9.49 19.60 9.15
C PRO A 44 9.29 18.08 9.20
N VAL A 45 10.31 17.36 9.65
CA VAL A 45 10.22 15.94 10.00
C VAL A 45 9.44 15.83 11.31
N LEU A 46 8.25 15.24 11.26
CA LEU A 46 7.35 15.09 12.41
C LEU A 46 7.60 13.77 13.17
N PRO A 47 7.33 13.71 14.49
CA PRO A 47 7.69 12.56 15.33
C PRO A 47 6.82 11.34 15.03
N ALA A 48 7.45 10.16 14.97
CA ALA A 48 6.78 8.88 14.94
C ALA A 48 6.36 8.46 16.37
N PHE A 49 5.10 8.08 16.56
CA PHE A 49 4.65 7.49 17.82
C PHE A 49 5.08 6.02 17.88
N SER A 50 5.83 5.67 18.92
CA SER A 50 6.22 4.29 19.21
C SER A 50 5.56 3.85 20.51
N PHE A 51 4.70 2.83 20.43
CA PHE A 51 4.14 2.20 21.62
C PHE A 51 5.00 1.00 22.00
N LEU A 52 5.44 0.97 23.26
CA LEU A 52 6.23 -0.10 23.83
C LEU A 52 5.33 -0.95 24.74
N PHE A 53 5.19 -2.23 24.42
CA PHE A 53 4.40 -3.16 25.22
C PHE A 53 5.28 -4.29 25.76
N PHE A 54 5.01 -4.70 26.99
CA PHE A 54 5.66 -5.83 27.65
C PHE A 54 4.62 -6.91 27.94
N LYS A 55 4.91 -8.16 27.58
CA LYS A 55 4.07 -9.32 27.90
C LYS A 55 4.76 -10.18 28.97
N GLY A 56 4.37 -10.01 30.23
CA GLY A 56 4.86 -10.84 31.35
C GLY A 56 6.32 -10.57 31.75
N ALA A 57 6.92 -11.51 32.50
CA ALA A 57 8.29 -11.40 33.02
C ALA A 57 9.37 -11.55 31.94
N ASP A 58 9.05 -12.17 30.79
CA ASP A 58 9.92 -12.26 29.63
C ASP A 58 9.69 -11.06 28.71
N ARG A 59 10.65 -10.13 28.74
CA ARG A 59 10.65 -8.86 28.00
C ARG A 59 10.87 -9.08 26.49
N ALA A 60 9.92 -9.69 25.80
CA ALA A 60 9.87 -9.58 24.34
C ALA A 60 9.29 -8.20 23.98
N LEU A 61 10.12 -7.34 23.39
CA LEU A 61 9.71 -6.05 22.84
C LEU A 61 8.93 -6.26 21.54
N CYS A 62 7.63 -6.01 21.56
CA CYS A 62 6.87 -5.77 20.33
C CYS A 62 6.76 -4.26 20.11
N SER A 63 7.44 -3.72 19.11
CA SER A 63 7.23 -2.35 18.67
C SER A 63 6.03 -2.31 17.73
N LEU A 64 4.93 -1.67 18.16
CA LEU A 64 3.82 -1.36 17.27
C LEU A 64 4.06 0.04 16.70
N GLN A 65 4.39 0.13 15.41
CA GLN A 65 4.38 1.39 14.67
C GLN A 65 2.95 1.67 14.21
N ILE A 66 2.34 2.70 14.78
CA ILE A 66 1.01 3.17 14.35
C ILE A 66 1.23 4.31 13.35
N PRO A 67 0.72 4.21 12.10
CA PRO A 67 0.83 5.31 11.16
C PRO A 67 0.13 6.54 11.71
N THR A 68 0.83 7.67 11.72
CA THR A 68 0.30 8.95 12.18
C THR A 68 -0.40 9.62 11.00
N VAL A 69 -1.71 9.84 11.10
CA VAL A 69 -2.46 10.65 10.12
C VAL A 69 -2.43 12.09 10.60
N VAL A 70 -1.68 12.96 9.91
CA VAL A 70 -1.65 14.40 10.20
C VAL A 70 -2.60 15.10 9.23
N VAL A 71 -3.66 15.72 9.75
CA VAL A 71 -4.50 16.64 8.99
C VAL A 71 -3.83 18.02 9.03
N ALA A 72 -3.68 18.66 7.86
CA ALA A 72 -2.78 19.80 7.63
C ALA A 72 -3.17 21.12 8.32
N ASP A 73 -4.27 21.15 9.07
CA ASP A 73 -4.89 22.37 9.62
C ASP A 73 -4.81 22.47 11.15
N GLY A 74 -4.11 21.57 11.85
CA GLY A 74 -3.89 21.67 13.29
C GLY A 74 -5.15 21.48 14.15
N THR A 75 -6.29 21.20 13.52
CA THR A 75 -7.50 20.74 14.19
C THR A 75 -7.45 19.23 14.33
N TRP A 76 -7.20 18.74 15.54
CA TRP A 76 -7.45 17.35 15.89
C TRP A 76 -8.94 17.07 15.72
N THR A 77 -9.34 16.48 14.60
CA THR A 77 -10.68 15.93 14.48
C THR A 77 -10.74 14.69 15.37
N THR A 78 -11.52 14.81 16.44
CA THR A 78 -11.72 13.76 17.46
C THR A 78 -12.05 12.39 16.85
N LEU A 79 -12.70 12.34 15.69
CA LEU A 79 -13.02 11.11 14.95
C LEU A 79 -11.79 10.36 14.42
N ALA A 80 -10.82 11.04 13.80
CA ALA A 80 -9.61 10.40 13.30
C ALA A 80 -8.77 9.82 14.46
N SER A 81 -8.67 10.56 15.58
CA SER A 81 -7.98 10.08 16.78
C SER A 81 -8.70 8.90 17.47
N GLN A 82 -10.03 8.87 17.44
CA GLN A 82 -10.82 7.77 18.03
C GLN A 82 -10.70 6.48 17.21
N ASN A 83 -10.67 6.58 15.88
CA ASN A 83 -10.46 5.42 15.01
C ASN A 83 -9.06 4.83 15.20
N VAL A 84 -8.03 5.67 15.30
CA VAL A 84 -6.64 5.22 15.54
C VAL A 84 -6.50 4.51 16.88
N ALA A 85 -7.06 5.06 17.97
CA ALA A 85 -7.00 4.42 19.28
C ALA A 85 -7.76 3.09 19.28
N SER A 86 -8.98 3.05 18.73
CA SER A 86 -9.80 1.83 18.65
C SER A 86 -9.12 0.74 17.82
N TYR A 87 -8.48 1.11 16.71
CA TYR A 87 -7.69 0.20 15.90
C TYR A 87 -6.48 -0.34 16.67
N ALA A 88 -5.75 0.51 17.39
CA ALA A 88 -4.62 0.09 18.22
C ALA A 88 -5.04 -0.95 19.28
N PHE A 89 -6.16 -0.69 19.97
CA PHE A 89 -6.73 -1.63 20.93
C PHE A 89 -7.12 -2.96 20.29
N GLU A 90 -7.70 -2.93 19.08
CA GLU A 90 -8.03 -4.15 18.35
C GLU A 90 -6.78 -4.96 18.01
N LEU A 91 -5.72 -4.32 17.52
CA LEU A 91 -4.46 -5.02 17.23
C LEU A 91 -3.89 -5.66 18.50
N ILE A 92 -3.87 -4.93 19.61
CA ILE A 92 -3.41 -5.48 20.90
C ILE A 92 -4.26 -6.68 21.31
N ARG A 93 -5.59 -6.57 21.22
CA ARG A 93 -6.51 -7.65 21.54
C ARG A 93 -6.26 -8.88 20.66
N LEU A 94 -6.02 -8.68 19.36
CA LEU A 94 -5.71 -9.73 18.40
C LEU A 94 -4.39 -10.45 18.73
N MET A 95 -3.35 -9.68 19.07
CA MET A 95 -2.03 -10.19 19.42
C MET A 95 -1.96 -10.85 20.80
N THR A 96 -2.87 -10.49 21.71
CA THR A 96 -2.89 -11.00 23.10
C THR A 96 -3.90 -12.12 23.32
N ASP A 97 -4.78 -12.38 22.34
CA ASP A 97 -5.73 -13.49 22.42
C ASP A 97 -4.99 -14.83 22.55
N ALA A 98 -5.31 -15.58 23.61
CA ALA A 98 -4.75 -16.92 23.85
C ALA A 98 -5.13 -17.94 22.77
N SER A 99 -6.14 -17.63 21.96
CA SER A 99 -6.55 -18.40 20.77
C SER A 99 -5.94 -17.88 19.46
N ALA A 100 -4.83 -17.13 19.53
CA ALA A 100 -4.02 -16.82 18.37
C ALA A 100 -3.73 -18.11 17.58
N MET A 101 -3.92 -18.05 16.27
CA MET A 101 -3.74 -19.23 15.42
C MET A 101 -2.27 -19.38 15.07
N GLU A 102 -1.80 -20.62 15.02
CA GLU A 102 -0.48 -20.94 14.50
C GLU A 102 -0.54 -21.05 12.97
N ILE A 103 0.52 -20.61 12.27
CA ILE A 103 0.63 -20.68 10.81
C ILE A 103 0.29 -22.09 10.26
N PRO A 104 0.75 -23.21 10.86
CA PRO A 104 0.39 -24.54 10.38
C PRO A 104 -1.12 -24.83 10.27
N LEU A 105 -1.94 -24.18 11.09
CA LEU A 105 -3.40 -24.35 11.10
C LEU A 105 -4.10 -23.57 9.98
N LEU A 106 -3.38 -22.69 9.29
CA LEU A 106 -3.92 -21.84 8.23
C LEU A 106 -3.56 -22.32 6.82
N TYR A 107 -2.69 -23.33 6.72
CA TYR A 107 -2.29 -23.82 5.40
C TYR A 107 -3.49 -24.37 4.64
N HIS A 108 -3.70 -23.81 3.45
CA HIS A 108 -4.77 -24.24 2.52
C HIS A 108 -6.18 -24.17 3.12
N THR A 109 -6.41 -23.30 4.11
CA THR A 109 -7.78 -23.05 4.61
C THR A 109 -8.61 -22.24 3.63
N GLU A 110 -7.95 -21.57 2.67
CA GLU A 110 -8.58 -20.78 1.63
C GLU A 110 -8.32 -21.35 0.24
N ASN A 111 -9.20 -21.00 -0.71
CA ASN A 111 -9.16 -21.51 -2.06
C ASN A 111 -8.61 -20.47 -3.04
N ILE A 112 -7.90 -20.95 -4.04
CA ILE A 112 -7.58 -20.15 -5.22
C ILE A 112 -8.79 -20.17 -6.15
N VAL A 113 -9.32 -19.00 -6.46
CA VAL A 113 -10.48 -18.84 -7.35
C VAL A 113 -10.06 -18.37 -8.75
N PRO A 114 -10.82 -18.71 -9.80
CA PRO A 114 -10.56 -18.22 -11.15
C PRO A 114 -10.48 -16.70 -11.22
N PRO A 115 -9.80 -16.13 -12.24
CA PRO A 115 -9.78 -14.69 -12.41
C PRO A 115 -11.17 -14.14 -12.69
N ARG A 116 -11.43 -12.91 -12.24
CA ARG A 116 -12.61 -12.15 -12.67
C ARG A 116 -12.47 -11.73 -14.14
N PRO A 117 -13.56 -11.34 -14.82
CA PRO A 117 -13.47 -10.73 -16.14
C PRO A 117 -12.47 -9.57 -16.14
N ASP A 118 -11.69 -9.46 -17.21
CA ASP A 118 -10.71 -8.38 -17.33
C ASP A 118 -11.45 -7.02 -17.30
N PRO A 119 -10.99 -6.07 -16.47
CA PRO A 119 -11.73 -4.84 -16.27
C PRO A 119 -11.64 -3.94 -17.50
N GLN A 120 -12.73 -3.24 -17.79
CA GLN A 120 -12.73 -2.14 -18.75
C GLN A 120 -12.43 -0.85 -17.99
N LEU A 121 -11.30 -0.22 -18.32
CA LEU A 121 -10.96 1.09 -17.79
C LEU A 121 -11.53 2.20 -18.68
N PRO A 122 -11.94 3.34 -18.11
CA PRO A 122 -12.24 4.52 -18.91
C PRO A 122 -10.97 5.00 -19.64
N PRO A 123 -11.11 5.81 -20.72
CA PRO A 123 -9.98 6.41 -21.40
C PRO A 123 -9.14 7.26 -20.44
N PHE A 124 -7.81 7.16 -20.56
CA PHE A 124 -6.88 7.98 -19.78
C PHE A 124 -6.81 9.41 -20.32
N PRO A 125 -6.37 10.38 -19.51
CA PRO A 125 -6.08 11.72 -19.98
C PRO A 125 -5.08 11.70 -21.14
N LEU A 126 -5.32 12.52 -22.17
CA LEU A 126 -4.42 12.63 -23.31
C LEU A 126 -3.19 13.45 -22.91
N HIS A 127 -2.01 12.88 -23.14
CA HIS A 127 -0.73 13.54 -22.93
C HIS A 127 0.08 13.56 -24.22
N HIS A 128 0.53 14.76 -24.61
CA HIS A 128 1.43 14.94 -25.75
C HIS A 128 2.87 14.96 -25.25
N PHE A 129 3.51 13.80 -25.24
CA PHE A 129 4.92 13.68 -24.90
C PHE A 129 5.81 14.00 -26.10
N PRO A 130 6.96 14.67 -25.92
CA PRO A 130 7.93 14.84 -26.98
C PRO A 130 8.52 13.48 -27.38
N THR A 131 8.90 13.33 -28.65
CA THR A 131 9.45 12.08 -29.19
C THR A 131 10.83 12.34 -29.78
N TYR A 132 11.83 11.57 -29.35
CA TYR A 132 13.24 11.78 -29.71
C TYR A 132 13.93 10.54 -30.29
N GLY A 133 13.31 9.35 -30.24
CA GLY A 133 13.93 8.13 -30.73
C GLY A 133 13.02 6.89 -30.65
N ASN A 134 13.62 5.72 -30.40
CA ASN A 134 12.93 4.43 -30.34
C ASN A 134 12.98 3.77 -28.95
N THR A 135 13.48 4.46 -27.93
CA THR A 135 13.46 3.97 -26.55
C THR A 135 12.05 4.08 -25.98
N VAL A 136 11.61 3.05 -25.26
CA VAL A 136 10.36 3.06 -24.50
C VAL A 136 10.65 3.54 -23.08
N LEU A 137 9.93 4.55 -22.62
CA LEU A 137 9.86 4.90 -21.21
C LEU A 137 8.76 4.05 -20.55
N LEU A 138 9.11 3.28 -19.53
CA LEU A 138 8.19 2.54 -18.68
C LEU A 138 8.03 3.27 -17.34
N GLY A 139 6.86 3.87 -17.10
CA GLY A 139 6.47 4.43 -15.81
C GLY A 139 5.78 3.37 -14.94
N ILE A 140 6.26 3.19 -13.70
CA ILE A 140 5.67 2.26 -12.73
C ILE A 140 5.17 3.04 -11.51
N PRO A 141 3.85 3.14 -11.25
CA PRO A 141 3.27 4.05 -10.28
C PRO A 141 3.23 3.48 -8.84
N THR A 142 4.30 2.81 -8.40
CA THR A 142 4.40 2.20 -7.07
C THR A 142 5.85 2.00 -6.64
N GLU A 143 6.13 2.14 -5.35
CA GLU A 143 7.45 1.83 -4.76
C GLU A 143 7.59 0.36 -4.34
N ASN A 144 6.55 -0.45 -4.56
CA ASN A 144 6.62 -1.86 -4.23
C ASN A 144 7.62 -2.58 -5.15
N GLU A 145 8.77 -2.96 -4.60
CA GLU A 145 9.88 -3.55 -5.36
C GLU A 145 9.46 -4.80 -6.14
N HIS A 146 8.62 -5.66 -5.53
CA HIS A 146 8.15 -6.88 -6.18
C HIS A 146 7.24 -6.60 -7.38
N LYS A 147 6.31 -5.64 -7.24
CA LYS A 147 5.46 -5.20 -8.38
C LYS A 147 6.29 -4.53 -9.46
N THR A 148 7.29 -3.74 -9.07
CA THR A 148 8.21 -3.05 -9.98
C THR A 148 9.02 -4.04 -10.80
N ALA A 149 9.65 -5.03 -10.14
CA ALA A 149 10.40 -6.09 -10.80
C ALA A 149 9.50 -6.88 -11.77
N LEU A 150 8.30 -7.27 -11.33
CA LEU A 150 7.37 -8.04 -12.15
C LEU A 150 6.98 -7.30 -13.44
N LEU A 151 6.68 -6.00 -13.35
CA LEU A 151 6.34 -5.19 -14.53
C LEU A 151 7.56 -4.90 -15.42
N HIS A 152 8.72 -4.63 -14.84
CA HIS A 152 9.96 -4.44 -15.58
C HIS A 152 10.31 -5.68 -16.40
N ASP A 153 10.37 -6.84 -15.74
CA ASP A 153 10.75 -8.10 -16.39
C ASP A 153 9.74 -8.48 -17.47
N PHE A 154 8.44 -8.28 -17.21
CA PHE A 154 7.38 -8.51 -18.19
C PHE A 154 7.56 -7.71 -19.48
N LEU A 155 7.85 -6.41 -19.39
CA LEU A 155 8.07 -5.57 -20.57
C LEU A 155 9.41 -5.86 -21.23
N ALA A 156 10.48 -6.05 -20.45
CA ALA A 156 11.81 -6.30 -20.97
C ALA A 156 11.89 -7.62 -21.77
N GLU A 157 11.26 -8.69 -21.27
CA GLU A 157 11.20 -10.00 -21.95
C GLU A 157 10.42 -9.99 -23.27
N ARG A 158 9.51 -9.02 -23.45
CA ARG A 158 8.59 -8.96 -24.59
C ARG A 158 8.85 -7.77 -25.51
N ALA A 159 9.87 -6.96 -25.18
CA ALA A 159 10.26 -5.82 -25.98
C ALA A 159 10.62 -6.27 -27.40
N PRO A 160 10.14 -5.56 -28.45
CA PRO A 160 10.55 -5.86 -29.81
C PRO A 160 12.07 -5.75 -29.96
N ASP A 161 12.64 -6.53 -30.88
CA ASP A 161 14.09 -6.55 -31.09
C ASP A 161 14.66 -5.14 -31.32
N GLY A 162 15.70 -4.80 -30.56
CA GLY A 162 16.37 -3.50 -30.65
C GLY A 162 15.68 -2.34 -29.91
N VAL A 163 14.50 -2.57 -29.30
CA VAL A 163 13.86 -1.59 -28.43
C VAL A 163 14.51 -1.62 -27.05
N LYS A 164 14.96 -0.46 -26.58
CA LYS A 164 15.44 -0.28 -25.21
C LYS A 164 14.28 0.15 -24.32
N VAL A 165 14.18 -0.41 -23.11
CA VAL A 165 13.22 0.01 -22.09
C VAL A 165 13.97 0.79 -21.02
N HIS A 166 13.59 2.04 -20.80
CA HIS A 166 14.05 2.87 -19.69
C HIS A 166 12.96 2.92 -18.62
N VAL A 167 13.25 2.46 -17.41
CA VAL A 167 12.26 2.40 -16.32
C VAL A 167 12.39 3.60 -15.40
N VAL A 168 11.25 4.15 -15.01
CA VAL A 168 11.13 5.13 -13.92
C VAL A 168 10.03 4.69 -12.97
N THR A 169 10.37 4.64 -11.68
CA THR A 169 9.39 4.49 -10.60
C THR A 169 8.80 5.85 -10.26
N VAL A 170 7.47 5.95 -10.25
CA VAL A 170 6.72 7.19 -10.06
C VAL A 170 5.80 7.02 -8.85
N PRO A 171 6.25 7.28 -7.62
CA PRO A 171 5.42 7.10 -6.43
C PRO A 171 4.22 8.05 -6.45
N VAL A 172 3.02 7.50 -6.69
CA VAL A 172 1.77 8.27 -6.72
C VAL A 172 0.67 7.56 -5.94
N ALA A 173 -0.22 8.34 -5.33
CA ALA A 173 -1.36 7.82 -4.61
C ALA A 173 -2.44 7.26 -5.57
N SER A 174 -3.14 6.21 -5.12
CA SER A 174 -4.32 5.65 -5.81
C SER A 174 -5.59 6.45 -5.55
N GLY A 175 -5.66 7.20 -4.45
CA GLY A 175 -6.86 7.96 -4.05
C GLY A 175 -8.03 7.10 -3.54
N VAL A 176 -7.82 5.80 -3.37
CA VAL A 176 -8.85 4.82 -2.93
C VAL A 176 -8.47 4.06 -1.66
N GLY A 177 -7.49 4.59 -0.91
CA GLY A 177 -6.91 3.94 0.26
C GLY A 177 -5.87 2.86 -0.07
N GLU A 178 -5.40 2.20 0.99
CA GLU A 178 -4.42 1.10 0.93
C GLU A 178 -5.04 -0.27 0.60
N GLN A 179 -6.34 -0.42 0.90
CA GLN A 179 -7.14 -1.61 0.63
C GLN A 179 -8.39 -1.20 -0.16
N PRO A 180 -8.30 -1.15 -1.49
CA PRO A 180 -9.47 -0.99 -2.34
C PRO A 180 -10.38 -2.22 -2.24
N TYR A 181 -11.69 -2.00 -2.28
CA TYR A 181 -12.70 -3.05 -2.42
C TYR A 181 -13.49 -2.89 -3.71
N ASN A 182 -13.95 -4.01 -4.28
CA ASN A 182 -14.85 -4.03 -5.44
C ASN A 182 -14.32 -3.17 -6.61
N GLU A 183 -15.13 -2.24 -7.13
CA GLU A 183 -14.78 -1.36 -8.23
C GLU A 183 -13.67 -0.35 -7.90
N ALA A 184 -13.41 -0.08 -6.62
CA ALA A 184 -12.32 0.80 -6.22
C ALA A 184 -10.94 0.23 -6.60
N GLY A 185 -10.82 -1.09 -6.80
CA GLY A 185 -9.61 -1.69 -7.37
C GLY A 185 -9.31 -1.18 -8.78
N VAL A 186 -10.34 -1.06 -9.64
CA VAL A 186 -10.21 -0.52 -10.99
C VAL A 186 -9.91 0.99 -10.93
N ALA A 187 -10.61 1.72 -10.06
CA ALA A 187 -10.40 3.14 -9.87
C ALA A 187 -8.97 3.45 -9.38
N GLY A 188 -8.44 2.65 -8.45
CA GLY A 188 -7.07 2.80 -7.95
C GLY A 188 -6.02 2.59 -9.04
N ALA A 189 -6.18 1.56 -9.87
CA ALA A 189 -5.31 1.33 -11.02
C ALA A 189 -5.36 2.49 -12.03
N TYR A 190 -6.57 3.00 -12.32
CA TYR A 190 -6.78 4.14 -13.20
C TYR A 190 -6.12 5.42 -12.66
N ASN A 191 -6.35 5.74 -11.39
CA ASN A 191 -5.81 6.93 -10.75
C ASN A 191 -4.28 6.89 -10.70
N ARG A 192 -3.69 5.74 -10.37
CA ARG A 192 -2.22 5.57 -10.38
C ARG A 192 -1.61 5.84 -11.75
N ILE A 193 -2.21 5.30 -12.82
CA ILE A 193 -1.72 5.55 -14.18
C ILE A 193 -1.90 7.03 -14.55
N SER A 194 -3.08 7.61 -14.31
CA SER A 194 -3.36 9.02 -14.61
C SER A 194 -2.40 9.96 -13.89
N ASN A 195 -2.14 9.71 -12.61
CA ASN A 195 -1.22 10.50 -11.80
C ASN A 195 0.23 10.35 -12.27
N ALA A 196 0.66 9.15 -12.66
CA ALA A 196 1.98 8.94 -13.23
C ALA A 196 2.14 9.63 -14.59
N LEU A 197 1.13 9.60 -15.46
CA LEU A 197 1.16 10.34 -16.73
C LEU A 197 1.30 11.85 -16.50
N ASN A 198 0.55 12.41 -15.54
CA ASN A 198 0.67 13.81 -15.13
C ASN A 198 2.10 14.13 -14.65
N HIS A 199 2.68 13.27 -13.82
CA HIS A 199 4.03 13.45 -13.30
C HIS A 199 5.09 13.39 -14.42
N LEU A 200 4.99 12.40 -15.31
CA LEU A 200 5.90 12.26 -16.45
C LEU A 200 5.79 13.42 -17.47
N HIS A 201 4.70 14.17 -17.45
CA HIS A 201 4.52 15.39 -18.25
C HIS A 201 5.21 16.62 -17.61
N GLY A 202 5.74 16.47 -16.39
CA GLY A 202 6.48 17.51 -15.69
C GLY A 202 7.75 17.95 -16.41
N ALA A 203 8.16 19.20 -16.16
CA ALA A 203 9.33 19.81 -16.79
C ALA A 203 10.64 19.06 -16.47
N GLU A 204 10.70 18.38 -15.33
CA GLU A 204 11.82 17.57 -14.87
C GLU A 204 12.12 16.37 -15.78
N PHE A 205 11.14 15.90 -16.56
CA PHE A 205 11.34 14.78 -17.48
C PHE A 205 11.81 15.21 -18.87
N VAL A 206 11.74 16.50 -19.23
CA VAL A 206 12.08 16.97 -20.59
C VAL A 206 13.48 16.53 -21.02
N GLU A 207 14.49 16.71 -20.16
CA GLU A 207 15.86 16.27 -20.47
C GLU A 207 15.97 14.74 -20.51
N THR A 208 15.28 14.02 -19.62
CA THR A 208 15.25 12.54 -19.65
C THR A 208 14.73 12.02 -20.98
N PHE A 209 13.66 12.62 -21.52
CA PHE A 209 13.10 12.23 -22.82
C PHE A 209 14.13 12.37 -23.94
N LYS A 210 14.87 13.48 -23.95
CA LYS A 210 15.90 13.78 -24.96
C LYS A 210 17.13 12.90 -24.81
N GLU A 211 17.71 12.83 -23.61
CA GLU A 211 18.94 12.09 -23.32
C GLU A 211 18.79 10.58 -23.53
N LYS A 212 17.62 10.03 -23.20
CA LYS A 212 17.34 8.60 -23.36
C LYS A 212 16.72 8.26 -24.71
N LEU A 213 16.55 9.23 -25.60
CA LEU A 213 15.95 9.05 -26.92
C LEU A 213 14.56 8.39 -26.84
N ILE A 214 13.73 8.84 -25.89
CA ILE A 214 12.39 8.29 -25.66
C ILE A 214 11.50 8.63 -26.85
N GLY A 215 10.88 7.60 -27.45
CA GLY A 215 9.85 7.73 -28.48
C GLY A 215 8.47 7.28 -28.05
N THR A 216 8.42 6.35 -27.11
CA THR A 216 7.16 5.73 -26.65
C THR A 216 7.06 5.83 -25.14
N VAL A 217 5.88 6.16 -24.63
CA VAL A 217 5.60 6.20 -23.19
C VAL A 217 4.57 5.13 -22.86
N ILE A 218 4.97 4.18 -22.02
CA ILE A 218 4.10 3.15 -21.46
C ILE A 218 4.06 3.34 -19.94
N VAL A 219 2.87 3.31 -19.36
CA VAL A 219 2.70 3.25 -17.92
C VAL A 219 2.01 1.94 -17.57
N ALA A 220 2.57 1.20 -16.62
CA ALA A 220 2.03 -0.08 -16.19
C ALA A 220 1.81 -0.11 -14.68
N SER A 221 0.67 -0.59 -14.21
CA SER A 221 0.31 -0.64 -12.80
C SER A 221 -0.19 -2.02 -12.38
N ILE A 222 0.01 -2.34 -11.10
CA ILE A 222 -0.62 -3.49 -10.44
C ILE A 222 -1.35 -3.01 -9.20
N GLU A 223 -2.67 -3.12 -9.19
CA GLU A 223 -3.50 -2.78 -8.03
C GLU A 223 -4.11 -4.05 -7.44
N SER A 224 -3.91 -4.25 -6.13
CA SER A 224 -4.54 -5.37 -5.40
C SER A 224 -5.83 -4.86 -4.78
N TYR A 225 -6.87 -5.68 -4.77
CA TYR A 225 -8.17 -5.31 -4.22
C TYR A 225 -8.94 -6.52 -3.72
N ILE A 226 -9.87 -6.30 -2.78
CA ILE A 226 -10.75 -7.36 -2.29
C ILE A 226 -12.12 -7.22 -2.95
N GLN A 227 -12.56 -8.26 -3.64
CA GLN A 227 -13.95 -8.36 -4.07
C GLN A 227 -14.77 -8.87 -2.87
N THR A 228 -15.88 -8.19 -2.57
CA THR A 228 -16.87 -8.62 -1.57
C THR A 228 -18.26 -8.79 -2.17
N GLU A 229 -18.52 -8.12 -3.27
CA GLU A 229 -19.81 -8.16 -3.98
C GLU A 229 -19.84 -9.28 -5.03
N ASP A 230 -21.03 -9.80 -5.31
CA ASP A 230 -21.28 -10.84 -6.32
C ASP A 230 -20.42 -12.11 -6.20
N ILE A 231 -19.94 -12.40 -4.98
CA ILE A 231 -19.19 -13.63 -4.67
C ILE A 231 -19.61 -14.18 -3.31
N GLU A 232 -19.60 -15.51 -3.17
CA GLU A 232 -20.02 -16.19 -1.93
C GLU A 232 -19.07 -15.92 -0.76
N ARG A 233 -17.77 -15.86 -1.06
CA ARG A 233 -16.71 -15.62 -0.09
C ARG A 233 -15.80 -14.51 -0.61
N PRO A 234 -15.48 -13.49 0.20
CA PRO A 234 -14.53 -12.46 -0.18
C PRO A 234 -13.24 -13.05 -0.71
N ALA A 235 -12.64 -12.38 -1.70
CA ALA A 235 -11.38 -12.82 -2.29
C ALA A 235 -10.50 -11.65 -2.69
N ASP A 236 -9.20 -11.80 -2.47
CA ASP A 236 -8.17 -10.85 -2.86
C ASP A 236 -7.71 -11.15 -4.30
N PHE A 237 -7.77 -10.15 -5.15
CA PHE A 237 -7.39 -10.19 -6.56
C PHE A 237 -6.37 -9.09 -6.86
N GLY A 238 -5.74 -9.17 -8.03
CA GLY A 238 -4.91 -8.12 -8.58
C GLY A 238 -5.31 -7.76 -10.00
N ILE A 239 -5.27 -6.47 -10.32
CA ILE A 239 -5.47 -5.94 -11.66
C ILE A 239 -4.12 -5.48 -12.18
N VAL A 240 -3.70 -6.00 -13.33
CA VAL A 240 -2.52 -5.54 -14.06
C VAL A 240 -3.01 -4.70 -15.23
N VAL A 241 -2.55 -3.46 -15.35
CA VAL A 241 -2.90 -2.55 -16.44
C VAL A 241 -1.64 -2.08 -17.14
N VAL A 242 -1.66 -2.05 -18.47
CA VAL A 242 -0.61 -1.44 -19.30
C VAL A 242 -1.28 -0.47 -20.25
N HIS A 243 -0.83 0.78 -20.21
CA HIS A 243 -1.31 1.84 -21.07
C HIS A 243 -0.16 2.43 -21.88
N ASN A 244 -0.26 2.34 -23.20
CA ASN A 244 0.63 3.06 -24.11
C ASN A 244 0.02 4.45 -24.39
N ALA A 245 0.61 5.47 -23.78
CA ALA A 245 0.15 6.85 -23.91
C ALA A 245 0.47 7.46 -25.28
N THR A 246 1.44 6.90 -26.02
CA THR A 246 1.74 7.33 -27.38
C THR A 246 0.66 6.89 -28.37
N THR A 247 0.15 5.66 -28.23
CA THR A 247 -0.88 5.09 -29.12
C THR A 247 -2.30 5.14 -28.56
N GLN A 248 -2.44 5.58 -27.30
CA GLN A 248 -3.71 5.63 -26.56
C GLN A 248 -4.39 4.26 -26.43
N GLN A 249 -3.59 3.19 -26.36
CA GLN A 249 -4.08 1.83 -26.21
C GLN A 249 -3.86 1.33 -24.79
N THR A 250 -4.93 0.76 -24.22
CA THR A 250 -4.90 0.16 -22.88
C THR A 250 -5.20 -1.33 -22.97
N ARG A 251 -4.49 -2.12 -22.17
CA ARG A 251 -4.80 -3.52 -21.88
C ARG A 251 -4.83 -3.70 -20.38
N ALA A 252 -5.76 -4.52 -19.90
CA ALA A 252 -5.84 -4.89 -18.50
C ALA A 252 -6.11 -6.39 -18.36
N CYS A 253 -5.66 -6.97 -17.25
CA CYS A 253 -5.96 -8.35 -16.91
C CYS A 253 -6.17 -8.50 -15.40
N CYS A 254 -7.14 -9.32 -15.00
CA CYS A 254 -7.36 -9.67 -13.59
C CYS A 254 -6.66 -10.99 -13.25
N SER A 255 -5.97 -11.05 -12.11
CA SER A 255 -5.34 -12.28 -11.60
C SER A 255 -6.37 -13.27 -11.11
N LYS A 256 -5.94 -14.52 -10.89
CA LYS A 256 -6.68 -15.42 -9.98
C LYS A 256 -6.74 -14.78 -8.60
N GLY A 257 -7.77 -15.13 -7.84
CA GLY A 257 -7.96 -14.63 -6.48
C GLY A 257 -7.61 -15.66 -5.42
N THR A 258 -7.42 -15.21 -4.18
CA THR A 258 -7.38 -16.08 -2.99
C THR A 258 -8.55 -15.72 -2.10
N THR A 259 -9.41 -16.68 -1.76
CA THR A 259 -10.50 -16.43 -0.81
C THR A 259 -9.95 -16.07 0.56
N LEU A 260 -10.78 -15.46 1.40
CA LEU A 260 -10.37 -15.06 2.74
C LEU A 260 -11.55 -15.08 3.71
N PRO A 261 -11.30 -15.26 5.03
CA PRO A 261 -12.38 -15.30 5.99
C PRO A 261 -13.10 -13.95 6.12
N PRO A 262 -14.45 -13.92 5.96
CA PRO A 262 -15.21 -12.67 5.94
C PRO A 262 -15.05 -11.79 7.19
N GLU A 263 -14.75 -12.39 8.34
CA GLU A 263 -14.54 -11.66 9.59
C GLU A 263 -13.32 -10.73 9.55
N TYR A 264 -12.26 -11.09 8.81
CA TYR A 264 -11.08 -10.22 8.68
C TYR A 264 -11.36 -9.04 7.75
N VAL A 265 -12.19 -9.23 6.73
CA VAL A 265 -12.69 -8.14 5.88
C VAL A 265 -13.49 -7.16 6.69
N ARG A 266 -14.48 -7.65 7.45
CA ARG A 266 -15.36 -6.79 8.26
C ARG A 266 -14.55 -5.97 9.25
N ARG A 267 -13.51 -6.56 9.87
CA ARG A 267 -12.62 -5.82 10.77
C ARG A 267 -11.78 -4.78 10.02
N ALA A 268 -11.15 -5.14 8.91
CA ALA A 268 -10.38 -4.22 8.09
C ALA A 268 -11.24 -3.01 7.63
N GLN A 269 -12.46 -3.27 7.16
CA GLN A 269 -13.41 -2.22 6.79
C GLN A 269 -13.83 -1.38 8.00
N HIS A 270 -14.15 -2.01 9.13
CA HIS A 270 -14.59 -1.29 10.33
C HIS A 270 -13.54 -0.31 10.85
N PHE A 271 -12.25 -0.67 10.80
CA PHE A 271 -11.17 0.19 11.29
C PHE A 271 -10.51 1.05 10.19
N GLY A 272 -10.74 0.73 8.92
CA GLY A 272 -10.06 1.36 7.79
C GLY A 272 -10.94 2.22 6.90
N SER A 273 -12.27 2.15 7.00
CA SER A 273 -13.16 2.95 6.15
C SER A 273 -13.37 4.35 6.73
N ASP A 274 -12.98 5.37 5.97
CA ASP A 274 -13.20 6.79 6.30
C ASP A 274 -14.42 7.35 5.55
N GLY A 275 -15.55 6.61 5.61
CA GLY A 275 -16.85 7.03 5.07
C GLY A 275 -17.22 6.43 3.72
N ASP A 276 -16.25 5.95 2.94
CA ASP A 276 -16.48 5.14 1.75
C ASP A 276 -16.18 3.65 2.07
N PRO A 277 -17.17 2.74 2.00
CA PRO A 277 -16.96 1.33 2.32
C PRO A 277 -16.01 0.62 1.34
N ASN A 278 -15.78 1.18 0.16
CA ASN A 278 -14.89 0.63 -0.85
C ASN A 278 -13.44 1.15 -0.73
N HIS A 279 -13.18 2.12 0.15
CA HIS A 279 -11.84 2.68 0.39
C HIS A 279 -11.36 2.36 1.81
N GLY A 280 -10.47 1.37 1.95
CA GLY A 280 -9.88 0.98 3.24
C GLY A 280 -8.47 1.51 3.45
N ASN A 281 -8.19 2.07 4.62
CA ASN A 281 -6.84 2.43 5.08
C ASN A 281 -6.17 1.34 5.92
N VAL A 282 -6.93 0.32 6.33
CA VAL A 282 -6.45 -0.87 7.02
C VAL A 282 -6.65 -2.06 6.10
N THR A 283 -5.57 -2.80 5.84
CA THR A 283 -5.56 -3.98 4.98
C THR A 283 -5.95 -5.24 5.74
N VAL A 284 -6.52 -6.22 5.03
CA VAL A 284 -6.81 -7.53 5.62
C VAL A 284 -5.54 -8.24 6.08
N GLY A 285 -4.44 -8.07 5.35
CA GLY A 285 -3.13 -8.59 5.73
C GLY A 285 -2.63 -8.07 7.07
N GLN A 286 -2.88 -6.80 7.41
CA GLN A 286 -2.55 -6.24 8.73
C GLN A 286 -3.37 -6.90 9.85
N ILE A 287 -4.68 -7.09 9.65
CA ILE A 287 -5.53 -7.75 10.66
C ILE A 287 -5.11 -9.21 10.83
N LEU A 288 -4.83 -9.92 9.73
CA LEU A 288 -4.38 -11.31 9.77
C LEU A 288 -3.03 -11.45 10.49
N ALA A 289 -2.03 -10.63 10.14
CA ALA A 289 -0.71 -10.69 10.76
C ALA A 289 -0.72 -10.30 12.25
N ALA A 290 -1.67 -9.46 12.68
CA ALA A 290 -1.86 -9.17 14.09
C ALA A 290 -2.44 -10.37 14.87
N ARG A 291 -3.23 -11.22 14.21
CA ARG A 291 -3.79 -12.44 14.80
C ARG A 291 -2.81 -13.62 14.79
N VAL A 292 -1.92 -13.66 13.79
CA VAL A 292 -1.10 -14.83 13.45
C VAL A 292 0.37 -14.43 13.44
N PRO A 293 1.11 -14.65 14.55
CA PRO A 293 2.52 -14.29 14.63
C PRO A 293 3.35 -14.89 13.50
N GLY A 294 4.16 -14.06 12.85
CA GLY A 294 5.06 -14.48 11.77
C GLY A 294 4.41 -14.59 10.38
N LEU A 295 3.10 -14.36 10.25
CA LEU A 295 2.44 -14.31 8.96
C LEU A 295 2.86 -13.05 8.19
N ASP A 296 3.29 -13.20 6.94
CA ASP A 296 3.59 -12.07 6.09
C ASP A 296 2.29 -11.33 5.71
N LYS A 297 2.14 -10.09 6.20
CA LYS A 297 0.99 -9.24 5.87
C LYS A 297 0.87 -8.91 4.38
N ALA A 298 1.97 -8.97 3.63
CA ALA A 298 1.99 -8.68 2.21
C ALA A 298 1.73 -9.93 1.35
N ASP A 299 2.05 -11.13 1.82
CA ASP A 299 1.95 -12.37 1.05
C ASP A 299 1.28 -13.53 1.83
N TRP A 300 0.28 -13.20 2.66
CA TRP A 300 -0.47 -14.17 3.46
C TRP A 300 -1.17 -15.24 2.61
N GLN A 301 -1.42 -14.96 1.33
CA GLN A 301 -1.99 -15.87 0.33
C GLN A 301 -1.13 -17.13 0.18
N ALA A 302 0.20 -17.01 0.32
CA ALA A 302 1.11 -18.15 0.28
C ALA A 302 0.81 -19.19 1.35
N VAL A 303 0.37 -18.74 2.54
CA VAL A 303 -0.04 -19.61 3.64
C VAL A 303 -1.49 -20.06 3.43
N LEU A 304 -2.43 -19.11 3.34
CA LEU A 304 -3.86 -19.41 3.37
C LEU A 304 -4.33 -20.16 2.12
N GLY A 305 -3.90 -19.71 0.93
CA GLY A 305 -4.26 -20.29 -0.36
C GLY A 305 -3.22 -21.24 -0.96
N GLY A 306 -2.05 -21.36 -0.33
CA GLY A 306 -0.95 -22.21 -0.82
C GLY A 306 -0.20 -21.67 -2.04
N ARG A 307 -0.47 -20.44 -2.47
CA ARG A 307 0.19 -19.79 -3.61
C ARG A 307 0.49 -18.34 -3.30
N SER A 308 1.69 -17.88 -3.64
CA SER A 308 2.09 -16.49 -3.42
C SER A 308 1.25 -15.54 -4.26
N ARG A 309 0.89 -14.39 -3.70
CA ARG A 309 0.28 -13.26 -4.42
C ARG A 309 1.10 -12.90 -5.65
N TYR A 310 2.43 -12.88 -5.55
CA TYR A 310 3.31 -12.50 -6.65
C TYR A 310 3.32 -13.54 -7.77
N GLU A 311 3.11 -14.82 -7.43
CA GLU A 311 2.93 -15.88 -8.43
C GLU A 311 1.62 -15.68 -9.21
N LEU A 312 0.52 -15.39 -8.50
CA LEU A 312 -0.79 -15.13 -9.12
C LEU A 312 -0.77 -13.89 -10.02
N LEU A 313 -0.10 -12.82 -9.56
CA LEU A 313 0.13 -11.61 -10.36
C LEU A 313 0.99 -11.91 -11.59
N GLY A 314 2.04 -12.72 -11.45
CA GLY A 314 2.89 -13.14 -12.56
C GLY A 314 2.11 -13.91 -13.63
N GLU A 315 1.15 -14.76 -13.23
CA GLU A 315 0.24 -15.44 -14.17
C GLU A 315 -0.66 -14.45 -14.93
N ALA A 316 -1.16 -13.42 -14.26
CA ALA A 316 -1.98 -12.38 -14.89
C ALA A 316 -1.17 -11.60 -15.92
N THR A 317 0.02 -11.16 -15.53
CA THR A 317 0.92 -10.40 -16.38
C THR A 317 1.34 -11.19 -17.63
N ARG A 318 1.62 -12.50 -17.52
CA ARG A 318 1.93 -13.34 -18.69
C ARG A 318 0.79 -13.49 -19.69
N ARG A 319 -0.46 -13.33 -19.27
CA ARG A 319 -1.65 -13.34 -20.16
C ARG A 319 -1.90 -12.00 -20.84
N LEU A 320 -1.32 -10.92 -20.31
CA LEU A 320 -1.51 -9.59 -20.83
C LEU A 320 -0.71 -9.38 -22.12
N THR A 321 -1.32 -8.72 -23.10
CA THR A 321 -0.63 -8.26 -24.31
C THR A 321 -0.14 -6.83 -24.09
N ILE A 322 1.08 -6.54 -24.53
CA ILE A 322 1.63 -5.18 -24.47
C ILE A 322 1.19 -4.44 -25.75
N PRO A 323 0.52 -3.28 -25.63
CA PRO A 323 0.24 -2.43 -26.78
C PRO A 323 1.53 -1.68 -27.17
N TRP A 324 2.39 -2.30 -27.99
CA TRP A 324 3.63 -1.69 -28.48
C TRP A 324 3.39 -0.45 -29.35
#